data_AF-A0A3D2FTM8-F1
#
_entry.id   AF-A0A3D2FTM8-F1
#
_cell.length_a   1.000
_cell.length_b   1.000
_cell.length_c   1.000
_cell.angle_alpha   90.00
_cell.angle_beta   90.00
_cell.angle_gamma   90.00
#
_symmetry.space_group_name_H-M   'P 1'
#
loop_
_entity.id
_entity.type
_entity.pdbx_description
1 polymer ?
#
loop_
_entity_poly.entity_id
_entity_poly.type
_entity_poly.pdbx_seq_one_letter_code
_entity_poly.pdbx_strand_id
1 'polypeptide(L)'
;MNIHEHQAKALLAGFGVPVPRGEAAFTVDEAVTAAEALGGPVWVVKAQIHAGGRGKAGGVKVVSSLDDVRQTADTILGKTLVTHQTGPQGREVKRLYIEEGCDIGDELYLSLLVDRGSSRVTIIASSEGGMDIEEVAASQPEKILSVDIDPATGLQPHHCRRLANVMGISGATAKQLPKFLAGLVDAFTTLDASLVEINPLVVTGSGDLLALDAKMSFDDNALYRHADVMELRDLAEEDPAEVRASEFDLNYIKLDGNIGCMVN
;
A
#
# COMPACT_ATOMS: atom_id res chain seq x y z
N MET A 1 8.84 -2.53 9.75
CA MET A 1 8.96 -3.50 8.64
C MET A 1 7.92 -3.20 7.57
N ASN A 2 8.29 -3.24 6.29
CA ASN A 2 7.36 -3.04 5.16
C ASN A 2 7.02 -4.39 4.50
N ILE A 3 5.87 -4.46 3.84
CA ILE A 3 5.45 -5.59 3.01
C ILE A 3 5.04 -5.13 1.61
N HIS A 4 4.96 -6.06 0.67
CA HIS A 4 4.52 -5.81 -0.71
C HIS A 4 3.00 -5.57 -0.79
N GLU A 5 2.56 -4.90 -1.85
CA GLU A 5 1.14 -4.58 -2.10
C GLU A 5 0.25 -5.83 -2.08
N HIS A 6 0.65 -6.92 -2.75
CA HIS A 6 -0.15 -8.15 -2.76
C HIS A 6 -0.34 -8.76 -1.36
N GLN A 7 0.68 -8.63 -0.49
CA GLN A 7 0.60 -9.09 0.90
C GLN A 7 -0.32 -8.18 1.72
N ALA A 8 -0.18 -6.86 1.56
CA ALA A 8 -1.04 -5.89 2.21
C ALA A 8 -2.51 -6.12 1.81
N LYS A 9 -2.80 -6.33 0.53
CA LYS A 9 -4.15 -6.64 0.04
C LYS A 9 -4.69 -7.94 0.59
N ALA A 10 -3.87 -8.99 0.66
CA ALA A 10 -4.28 -10.28 1.25
C ALA A 10 -4.65 -10.13 2.73
N LEU A 11 -3.85 -9.38 3.51
CA LEU A 11 -4.17 -9.08 4.91
C LEU A 11 -5.48 -8.28 5.01
N LEU A 12 -5.57 -7.16 4.29
CA LEU A 12 -6.73 -6.27 4.32
C LEU A 12 -8.03 -6.97 3.90
N ALA A 13 -7.98 -7.85 2.90
CA ALA A 13 -9.11 -8.70 2.51
C ALA A 13 -9.59 -9.59 3.66
N GLY A 14 -8.67 -10.14 4.46
CA GLY A 14 -8.97 -10.91 5.67
C GLY A 14 -9.72 -10.11 6.74
N PHE A 15 -9.52 -8.79 6.79
CA PHE A 15 -10.28 -7.86 7.65
C PHE A 15 -11.53 -7.29 6.97
N GLY A 16 -11.93 -7.84 5.81
CA GLY A 16 -13.15 -7.45 5.10
C GLY A 16 -13.05 -6.11 4.37
N VAL A 17 -11.84 -5.61 4.13
CA VAL A 17 -11.59 -4.46 3.25
C VAL A 17 -11.65 -4.93 1.79
N PRO A 18 -12.56 -4.40 0.96
CA PRO A 18 -12.63 -4.76 -0.45
C PRO A 18 -11.34 -4.37 -1.21
N VAL A 19 -10.76 -5.35 -1.88
CA VAL A 19 -9.62 -5.21 -2.81
C VAL A 19 -9.97 -5.93 -4.11
N PRO A 20 -9.43 -5.53 -5.27
CA PRO A 20 -9.61 -6.30 -6.49
C PRO A 20 -8.94 -7.68 -6.37
N ARG A 21 -9.46 -8.66 -7.13
CA ARG A 21 -8.83 -9.99 -7.18
C ARG A 21 -7.49 -9.89 -7.91
N GLY A 22 -6.47 -10.52 -7.34
CA GLY A 22 -5.18 -10.64 -7.98
C GLY A 22 -4.32 -11.73 -7.37
N GLU A 23 -3.27 -12.09 -8.09
CA GLU A 23 -2.33 -13.14 -7.71
C GLU A 23 -0.89 -12.66 -7.93
N ALA A 24 -0.01 -13.05 -7.01
CA ALA A 24 1.42 -12.79 -7.14
C ALA A 24 2.05 -13.80 -8.11
N ALA A 25 2.99 -13.32 -8.92
CA ALA A 25 3.71 -14.13 -9.88
C ALA A 25 5.22 -13.89 -9.77
N PHE A 26 5.99 -14.97 -9.71
CA PHE A 26 7.46 -14.97 -9.63
C PHE A 26 8.11 -15.33 -10.97
N THR A 27 7.31 -15.73 -11.95
CA THR A 27 7.74 -15.98 -13.33
C THR A 27 6.75 -15.37 -14.33
N VAL A 28 7.19 -15.22 -15.57
CA VAL A 28 6.32 -14.75 -16.66
C VAL A 28 5.17 -15.74 -16.91
N ASP A 29 5.42 -17.05 -16.80
CA ASP A 29 4.39 -18.07 -17.00
C ASP A 29 3.36 -18.08 -15.86
N GLU A 30 3.79 -17.86 -14.62
CA GLU A 30 2.87 -17.63 -13.50
C GLU A 30 2.01 -16.39 -13.71
N ALA A 31 2.57 -15.31 -14.27
CA ALA A 31 1.81 -14.10 -14.55
C ALA A 31 0.70 -14.33 -15.59
N VAL A 32 0.97 -15.11 -16.63
CA VAL A 32 -0.04 -15.50 -17.62
C VAL A 32 -1.09 -16.42 -17.00
N THR A 33 -0.67 -17.40 -16.20
CA THR A 33 -1.56 -18.33 -15.50
C THR A 33 -2.51 -17.60 -14.55
N ALA A 34 -1.99 -16.62 -13.80
CA ALA A 34 -2.78 -15.75 -12.93
C ALA A 34 -3.83 -14.96 -13.74
N ALA A 35 -3.44 -14.36 -14.87
CA ALA A 35 -4.39 -13.65 -15.72
C ALA A 35 -5.49 -14.57 -16.28
N GLU A 36 -5.13 -15.79 -16.70
CA GLU A 36 -6.09 -16.81 -17.14
C GLU A 36 -7.09 -17.19 -16.03
N ALA A 37 -6.61 -17.39 -14.80
CA ALA A 37 -7.42 -17.74 -13.65
C ALA A 37 -8.38 -16.61 -13.22
N LEU A 38 -7.90 -15.35 -13.24
CA LEU A 38 -8.72 -14.18 -12.95
C LEU A 38 -9.84 -13.99 -13.98
N GLY A 39 -9.53 -14.30 -15.24
CA GLY A 39 -10.41 -14.07 -16.38
C GLY A 39 -10.68 -12.57 -16.61
N GLY A 40 -11.69 -12.28 -17.42
CA GLY A 40 -12.09 -10.91 -17.74
C GLY A 40 -11.38 -10.32 -18.96
N PRO A 41 -11.68 -9.05 -19.30
CA PRO A 41 -11.16 -8.42 -20.51
C PRO A 41 -9.90 -7.56 -20.29
N VAL A 42 -9.55 -7.26 -19.04
CA VAL A 42 -8.49 -6.31 -18.67
C VAL A 42 -7.80 -6.79 -17.41
N TRP A 43 -6.46 -6.71 -17.41
CA TRP A 43 -5.61 -6.98 -16.26
C TRP A 43 -4.64 -5.83 -16.02
N VAL A 44 -4.09 -5.77 -14.82
CA VAL A 44 -3.02 -4.84 -14.45
C VAL A 44 -1.81 -5.65 -14.02
N VAL A 45 -0.66 -5.41 -14.67
CA VAL A 45 0.63 -5.98 -14.28
C VAL A 45 1.34 -4.94 -13.41
N LYS A 46 1.60 -5.28 -12.14
CA LYS A 46 2.21 -4.39 -11.15
C LYS A 46 3.53 -4.95 -10.62
N ALA A 47 4.60 -4.18 -10.76
CA ALA A 47 5.87 -4.44 -10.09
C ALA A 47 5.68 -4.40 -8.56
N GLN A 48 6.26 -5.36 -7.86
CA GLN A 48 6.23 -5.42 -6.40
C GLN A 48 7.61 -5.07 -5.85
N ILE A 49 7.72 -3.87 -5.30
CA ILE A 49 8.89 -3.33 -4.58
C ILE A 49 8.38 -2.50 -3.40
N HIS A 50 9.19 -2.30 -2.37
CA HIS A 50 8.83 -1.51 -1.18
C HIS A 50 8.97 0.01 -1.42
N ALA A 51 8.43 0.51 -2.54
CA ALA A 51 8.47 1.92 -2.89
C ALA A 51 7.23 2.35 -3.70
N GLY A 52 6.78 3.57 -3.46
CA GLY A 52 5.70 4.22 -4.20
C GLY A 52 6.15 4.77 -5.56
N GLY A 53 5.22 5.37 -6.32
CA GLY A 53 5.51 5.98 -7.62
C GLY A 53 5.78 5.01 -8.77
N ARG A 54 5.46 3.72 -8.58
CA ARG A 54 5.70 2.63 -9.54
C ARG A 54 5.04 2.89 -10.90
N GLY A 55 3.82 3.44 -10.90
CA GLY A 55 3.10 3.78 -12.15
C GLY A 55 3.84 4.80 -13.01
N LYS A 56 4.32 5.90 -12.40
CA LYS A 56 5.13 6.92 -13.09
C LYS A 56 6.46 6.35 -13.61
N ALA A 57 7.02 5.36 -12.93
CA ALA A 57 8.23 4.66 -13.33
C ALA A 57 8.02 3.55 -14.37
N GLY A 58 6.77 3.32 -14.82
CA GLY A 58 6.44 2.27 -15.79
C GLY A 58 6.29 0.87 -15.21
N GLY A 59 6.33 0.72 -13.88
CA GLY A 59 6.12 -0.53 -13.17
C GLY A 59 4.65 -0.92 -12.97
N VAL A 60 3.68 -0.15 -13.50
CA VAL A 60 2.26 -0.50 -13.50
C VAL A 60 1.72 -0.33 -14.91
N LYS A 61 1.10 -1.38 -15.46
CA LYS A 61 0.62 -1.40 -16.84
C LYS A 61 -0.74 -2.10 -16.93
N VAL A 62 -1.69 -1.44 -17.57
CA VAL A 62 -3.00 -2.02 -17.91
C VAL A 62 -2.88 -2.71 -19.27
N VAL A 63 -3.37 -3.94 -19.36
CA VAL A 63 -3.27 -4.80 -20.54
C VAL A 63 -4.60 -5.49 -20.82
N SER A 64 -4.87 -5.81 -22.08
CA SER A 64 -6.17 -6.37 -22.53
C SER A 64 -6.06 -7.73 -23.22
N SER A 65 -4.90 -8.38 -23.16
CA SER A 65 -4.70 -9.73 -23.69
C SER A 65 -3.63 -10.49 -22.89
N LEU A 66 -3.69 -11.82 -22.93
CA LEU A 66 -2.69 -12.68 -22.28
C LEU A 66 -1.29 -12.52 -22.90
N ASP A 67 -1.21 -12.22 -24.19
CA ASP A 67 0.06 -11.92 -24.86
C ASP A 67 0.65 -10.61 -24.35
N ASP A 68 -0.17 -9.58 -24.12
CA ASP A 68 0.27 -8.31 -23.53
C ASP A 68 0.70 -8.51 -22.06
N VAL A 69 0.03 -9.38 -21.29
CA VAL A 69 0.45 -9.78 -19.94
C VAL A 69 1.86 -10.37 -19.99
N ARG A 70 2.08 -11.36 -20.88
CA ARG A 70 3.38 -12.01 -21.06
C ARG A 70 4.48 -11.00 -21.43
N GLN A 71 4.23 -10.17 -22.43
CA GLN A 71 5.18 -9.18 -22.90
C GLN A 71 5.52 -8.18 -21.78
N THR A 72 4.50 -7.68 -21.09
CA THR A 72 4.68 -6.73 -20.01
C THR A 72 5.45 -7.34 -18.85
N ALA A 73 5.11 -8.57 -18.45
CA ALA A 73 5.82 -9.30 -17.40
C ALA A 73 7.31 -9.47 -17.73
N ASP A 74 7.66 -9.85 -18.97
CA ASP A 74 9.06 -10.00 -19.42
C ASP A 74 9.84 -8.68 -19.36
N THR A 75 9.18 -7.55 -19.63
CA THR A 75 9.82 -6.23 -19.58
C THR A 75 10.04 -5.70 -18.16
N ILE A 76 9.30 -6.19 -17.17
CA ILE A 76 9.34 -5.68 -15.79
C ILE A 76 10.11 -6.63 -14.87
N LEU A 77 9.83 -7.93 -14.92
CA LEU A 77 10.40 -8.92 -14.02
C LEU A 77 11.92 -9.05 -14.23
N GLY A 78 12.68 -9.05 -13.14
CA GLY A 78 14.14 -9.09 -13.14
C GLY A 78 14.81 -7.80 -13.61
N LYS A 79 14.05 -6.71 -13.85
CA LYS A 79 14.62 -5.39 -14.15
C LYS A 79 14.67 -4.52 -12.91
N THR A 80 15.59 -3.55 -12.91
CA THR A 80 15.65 -2.51 -11.89
C THR A 80 14.61 -1.43 -12.17
N LEU A 81 13.67 -1.25 -11.26
CA LEU A 81 12.70 -0.17 -11.28
C LEU A 81 13.20 1.00 -10.43
N VAL A 82 13.36 2.16 -11.07
CA VAL A 82 13.77 3.40 -10.41
C VAL A 82 12.54 4.28 -10.22
N THR A 83 12.23 4.60 -8.97
CA THR A 83 11.18 5.55 -8.58
C THR A 83 11.81 6.76 -7.89
N HIS A 84 11.01 7.80 -7.68
CA HIS A 84 11.44 8.95 -6.88
C HIS A 84 11.76 8.58 -5.41
N GLN A 85 11.24 7.46 -4.90
CA GLN A 85 11.47 6.98 -3.52
C GLN A 85 12.65 6.01 -3.40
N THR A 86 13.05 5.34 -4.48
CA THR A 86 14.18 4.39 -4.44
C THR A 86 15.53 5.03 -4.66
N GLY A 87 15.59 6.29 -5.13
CA GLY A 87 16.82 6.91 -5.59
C GLY A 87 17.40 6.24 -6.86
N PRO A 88 18.60 6.67 -7.32
CA PRO A 88 19.20 6.22 -8.58
C PRO A 88 19.46 4.71 -8.67
N GLN A 89 19.67 4.05 -7.53
CA GLN A 89 19.92 2.62 -7.43
C GLN A 89 18.70 1.75 -7.81
N GLY A 90 17.48 2.28 -7.66
CA GLY A 90 16.27 1.51 -7.91
C GLY A 90 16.11 0.27 -7.03
N ARG A 91 15.15 -0.59 -7.38
CA ARG A 91 14.96 -1.93 -6.82
C ARG A 91 14.72 -2.93 -7.92
N GLU A 92 15.36 -4.10 -7.83
CA GLU A 92 15.11 -5.19 -8.76
C GLU A 92 13.72 -5.78 -8.52
N VAL A 93 12.89 -5.85 -9.56
CA VAL A 93 11.55 -6.41 -9.45
C VAL A 93 11.65 -7.93 -9.47
N LYS A 94 11.51 -8.57 -8.30
CA LYS A 94 11.60 -10.04 -8.16
C LYS A 94 10.27 -10.76 -8.22
N ARG A 95 9.18 -10.03 -8.17
CA ARG A 95 7.82 -10.55 -8.28
C ARG A 95 6.88 -9.51 -8.86
N LEU A 96 5.82 -9.98 -9.49
CA LEU A 96 4.72 -9.19 -10.05
C LEU A 96 3.45 -9.47 -9.27
N TYR A 97 2.49 -8.56 -9.39
CA TYR A 97 1.12 -8.77 -8.98
C TYR A 97 0.22 -8.54 -10.19
N ILE A 98 -0.54 -9.58 -10.55
CA ILE A 98 -1.48 -9.59 -11.65
C ILE A 98 -2.86 -9.42 -11.05
N GLU A 99 -3.54 -8.35 -11.42
CA GLU A 99 -4.81 -7.96 -10.82
C GLU A 99 -5.86 -7.74 -11.91
N GLU A 100 -7.13 -7.99 -11.59
CA GLU A 100 -8.23 -7.66 -12.49
C GLU A 100 -8.38 -6.15 -12.71
N GLY A 101 -8.83 -5.75 -13.91
CA GLY A 101 -9.14 -4.36 -14.20
C GLY A 101 -10.28 -3.83 -13.31
N CYS A 102 -10.22 -2.55 -12.97
CA CYS A 102 -11.24 -1.83 -12.20
C CYS A 102 -11.85 -0.70 -13.05
N ASP A 103 -13.18 -0.57 -13.02
CA ASP A 103 -13.89 0.58 -13.60
C ASP A 103 -13.81 1.77 -12.63
N ILE A 104 -12.78 2.59 -12.78
CA ILE A 104 -12.46 3.69 -11.86
C ILE A 104 -13.39 4.88 -12.15
N GLY A 105 -14.20 5.25 -11.15
CA GLY A 105 -15.00 6.48 -11.15
C GLY A 105 -14.21 7.65 -10.56
N ASP A 106 -13.91 7.57 -9.26
CA ASP A 106 -13.11 8.56 -8.53
C ASP A 106 -11.91 7.90 -7.85
N GLU A 107 -10.80 8.62 -7.77
CA GLU A 107 -9.60 8.23 -7.02
C GLU A 107 -9.44 9.12 -5.78
N LEU A 108 -9.39 8.50 -4.61
CA LEU A 108 -9.31 9.16 -3.31
C LEU A 108 -8.03 8.72 -2.58
N TYR A 109 -7.67 9.47 -1.54
CA TYR A 109 -6.58 9.11 -0.63
C TYR A 109 -7.13 8.76 0.75
N LEU A 110 -6.60 7.70 1.35
CA LEU A 110 -6.90 7.33 2.73
C LEU A 110 -5.68 6.68 3.40
N SER A 111 -5.31 7.12 4.59
CA SER A 111 -4.28 6.44 5.39
C SER A 111 -4.58 6.45 6.89
N LEU A 112 -3.95 5.53 7.60
CA LEU A 112 -3.94 5.38 9.05
C LEU A 112 -2.50 5.34 9.52
N LEU A 113 -2.18 6.13 10.55
CA LEU A 113 -0.87 6.14 11.20
C LEU A 113 -0.99 6.50 12.67
N VAL A 114 0.08 6.31 13.44
CA VAL A 114 0.17 6.84 14.81
C VAL A 114 0.69 8.28 14.74
N ASP A 115 -0.19 9.25 14.98
CA ASP A 115 0.22 10.65 15.03
C ASP A 115 0.91 10.94 16.36
N ARG A 116 2.15 11.41 16.27
CA ARG A 116 2.96 11.70 17.46
C ARG A 116 2.47 12.92 18.22
N GLY A 117 1.82 13.87 17.55
CA GLY A 117 1.31 15.09 18.18
C GLY A 117 0.14 14.81 19.12
N SER A 118 -0.83 14.04 18.65
CA SER A 118 -2.02 13.62 19.40
C SER A 118 -1.80 12.35 20.23
N SER A 119 -0.75 11.58 19.93
CA SER A 119 -0.50 10.24 20.49
C SER A 119 -1.68 9.29 20.25
N ARG A 120 -2.29 9.38 19.07
CA ARG A 120 -3.47 8.60 18.68
C ARG A 120 -3.28 7.97 17.31
N VAL A 121 -4.07 6.95 17.03
CA VAL A 121 -4.26 6.49 15.65
C VAL A 121 -5.07 7.56 14.92
N THR A 122 -4.53 8.09 13.84
CA THR A 122 -5.14 9.17 13.06
C THR A 122 -5.41 8.69 11.64
N ILE A 123 -6.65 8.89 11.20
CA ILE A 123 -7.06 8.66 9.83
C ILE A 123 -6.86 9.96 9.04
N ILE A 124 -6.13 9.90 7.94
CA ILE A 124 -5.94 11.00 7.00
C ILE A 124 -6.71 10.67 5.72
N ALA A 125 -7.52 11.60 5.22
CA ALA A 125 -8.26 11.42 3.98
C ALA A 125 -8.22 12.67 3.10
N SER A 126 -8.31 12.46 1.78
CA SER A 126 -8.38 13.53 0.79
C SER A 126 -9.15 13.10 -0.46
N SER A 127 -9.74 14.08 -1.15
CA SER A 127 -10.27 13.91 -2.51
C SER A 127 -9.18 13.75 -3.57
N GLU A 128 -7.91 14.04 -3.25
CA GLU A 128 -6.79 13.98 -4.18
C GLU A 128 -6.10 12.61 -4.14
N GLY A 129 -6.76 11.57 -4.64
CA GLY A 129 -6.15 10.26 -4.83
C GLY A 129 -5.20 10.19 -6.03
N GLY A 130 -4.34 9.16 -6.06
CA GLY A 130 -3.39 8.91 -7.16
C GLY A 130 -2.19 9.88 -7.19
N MET A 131 -2.14 10.84 -6.25
CA MET A 131 -1.08 11.83 -6.08
C MET A 131 -0.25 11.55 -4.82
N ASP A 132 0.91 12.20 -4.74
CA ASP A 132 1.74 12.23 -3.53
C ASP A 132 1.04 13.10 -2.48
N ILE A 133 0.74 12.53 -1.31
CA ILE A 133 -0.06 13.22 -0.29
C ILE A 133 0.74 14.35 0.37
N GLU A 134 2.07 14.22 0.43
CA GLU A 134 2.95 15.25 0.94
C GLU A 134 2.93 16.49 0.03
N GLU A 135 2.85 16.30 -1.30
CA GLU A 135 2.64 17.40 -2.26
C GLU A 135 1.28 18.09 -2.06
N VAL A 136 0.21 17.31 -1.84
CA VAL A 136 -1.12 17.84 -1.55
C VAL A 136 -1.11 18.62 -0.23
N ALA A 137 -0.43 18.10 0.81
CA ALA A 137 -0.32 18.77 2.10
C ALA A 137 0.41 20.12 2.01
N ALA A 138 1.41 20.22 1.13
CA ALA A 138 2.16 21.46 0.91
C ALA A 138 1.39 22.49 0.06
N SER A 139 0.64 22.03 -0.95
CA SER A 139 0.01 22.91 -1.96
C SER A 139 -1.45 23.23 -1.68
N GLN A 140 -2.20 22.27 -1.11
CA GLN A 140 -3.66 22.31 -0.91
C GLN A 140 -4.04 21.66 0.44
N PRO A 141 -3.50 22.15 1.57
CA PRO A 141 -3.73 21.54 2.89
C PRO A 141 -5.21 21.46 3.29
N GLU A 142 -6.06 22.33 2.75
CA GLU A 142 -7.50 22.33 2.98
C GLU A 142 -8.24 21.11 2.42
N LYS A 143 -7.63 20.39 1.47
CA LYS A 143 -8.15 19.15 0.91
C LYS A 143 -7.84 17.92 1.76
N ILE A 144 -7.08 18.08 2.83
CA ILE A 144 -6.71 17.00 3.74
C ILE A 144 -7.49 17.14 5.04
N LEU A 145 -8.09 16.04 5.48
CA LEU A 145 -8.68 15.95 6.81
C LEU A 145 -7.98 14.87 7.62
N SER A 146 -7.55 15.24 8.82
CA SER A 146 -7.11 14.31 9.86
C SER A 146 -8.21 14.11 10.89
N VAL A 147 -8.46 12.86 11.26
CA VAL A 147 -9.41 12.46 12.31
C VAL A 147 -8.75 11.49 13.26
N ASP A 148 -8.52 11.95 14.49
CA ASP A 148 -7.96 11.13 15.56
C ASP A 148 -9.01 10.18 16.13
N ILE A 149 -8.60 8.94 16.34
CA ILE A 149 -9.43 7.90 16.95
C ILE A 149 -9.07 7.80 18.43
N ASP A 150 -10.04 8.08 19.29
CA ASP A 150 -9.87 7.94 20.74
C ASP A 150 -9.82 6.44 21.10
N PRO A 151 -8.75 5.94 21.75
CA PRO A 151 -8.61 4.52 22.08
C PRO A 151 -9.75 3.95 22.94
N ALA A 152 -10.43 4.77 23.75
CA ALA A 152 -11.52 4.31 24.60
C ALA A 152 -12.85 4.17 23.85
N THR A 153 -13.06 4.97 22.79
CA THR A 153 -14.31 4.96 22.03
C THR A 153 -14.19 4.28 20.66
N GLY A 154 -12.98 4.18 20.12
CA GLY A 154 -12.73 3.63 18.79
C GLY A 154 -13.33 4.46 17.66
N LEU A 155 -13.49 3.84 16.49
CA LEU A 155 -14.09 4.47 15.32
C LEU A 155 -15.59 4.73 15.56
N GLN A 156 -16.03 5.97 15.36
CA GLN A 156 -17.40 6.41 15.59
C GLN A 156 -18.08 6.87 14.29
N PRO A 157 -19.43 6.78 14.18
CA PRO A 157 -20.15 7.17 12.96
C PRO A 157 -19.90 8.62 12.51
N HIS A 158 -19.59 9.52 13.44
CA HIS A 158 -19.30 10.92 13.12
C HIS A 158 -17.92 11.11 12.47
N HIS A 159 -16.94 10.25 12.77
CA HIS A 159 -15.66 10.21 12.05
C HIS A 159 -15.90 9.88 10.57
N CYS A 160 -16.68 8.83 10.30
CA CYS A 160 -17.03 8.39 8.95
C CYS A 160 -17.70 9.51 8.14
N ARG A 161 -18.65 10.25 8.73
CA ARG A 161 -19.31 11.39 8.05
C ARG A 161 -18.34 12.50 7.68
N ARG A 162 -17.40 12.84 8.57
CA ARG A 162 -16.39 13.87 8.29
C ARG A 162 -15.46 13.45 7.15
N LEU A 163 -14.99 12.20 7.19
CA LEU A 163 -14.12 11.62 6.15
C LEU A 163 -14.86 11.53 4.80
N ALA A 164 -16.12 11.07 4.79
CA ALA A 164 -16.93 11.04 3.57
C ALA A 164 -17.08 12.43 2.94
N ASN A 165 -17.30 13.47 3.75
CA ASN A 165 -17.44 14.84 3.28
C ASN A 165 -16.15 15.37 2.63
N VAL A 166 -14.96 15.16 3.23
CA VAL A 166 -13.70 15.64 2.63
C VAL A 166 -13.38 14.90 1.33
N MET A 167 -13.71 13.61 1.25
CA MET A 167 -13.51 12.80 0.06
C MET A 167 -14.58 13.04 -1.02
N GLY A 168 -15.59 13.88 -0.75
CA GLY A 168 -16.67 14.16 -1.70
C GLY A 168 -17.64 13.00 -1.96
N ILE A 169 -17.61 11.93 -1.16
CA ILE A 169 -18.49 10.76 -1.35
C ILE A 169 -19.80 10.92 -0.59
N SER A 170 -20.90 10.43 -1.18
CA SER A 170 -22.24 10.56 -0.61
C SER A 170 -23.13 9.34 -0.88
N GLY A 171 -24.38 9.39 -0.44
CA GLY A 171 -25.40 8.40 -0.81
C GLY A 171 -25.06 6.94 -0.42
N ALA A 172 -25.12 6.03 -1.39
CA ALA A 172 -24.84 4.61 -1.18
C ALA A 172 -23.34 4.36 -0.92
N THR A 173 -22.45 5.04 -1.64
CA THR A 173 -20.99 4.94 -1.48
C THR A 173 -20.56 5.33 -0.07
N ALA A 174 -21.05 6.46 0.45
CA ALA A 174 -20.72 6.89 1.82
C ALA A 174 -21.24 5.92 2.91
N LYS A 175 -22.28 5.12 2.63
CA LYS A 175 -22.77 4.10 3.56
C LYS A 175 -21.85 2.88 3.66
N GLN A 176 -20.94 2.68 2.70
CA GLN A 176 -19.94 1.61 2.74
C GLN A 176 -18.77 1.95 3.66
N LEU A 177 -18.47 3.24 3.81
CA LEU A 177 -17.29 3.75 4.52
C LEU A 177 -17.15 3.24 5.98
N PRO A 178 -18.20 3.16 6.82
CA PRO A 178 -18.05 2.66 8.19
C PRO A 178 -17.50 1.24 8.26
N LYS A 179 -17.95 0.33 7.38
CA LYS A 179 -17.45 -1.04 7.33
C LYS A 179 -16.02 -1.09 6.80
N PHE A 180 -15.73 -0.31 5.76
CA PHE A 180 -14.39 -0.19 5.17
C PHE A 180 -13.37 0.29 6.20
N LEU A 181 -13.67 1.38 6.90
CA LEU A 181 -12.81 1.95 7.94
C LEU A 181 -12.70 1.05 9.16
N ALA A 182 -13.75 0.34 9.57
CA ALA A 182 -13.67 -0.63 10.64
C ALA A 182 -12.65 -1.73 10.32
N GLY A 183 -12.70 -2.30 9.11
CA GLY A 183 -11.71 -3.28 8.67
C GLY A 183 -10.27 -2.74 8.67
N LEU A 184 -10.07 -1.50 8.23
CA LEU A 184 -8.75 -0.86 8.28
C LEU A 184 -8.24 -0.62 9.70
N VAL A 185 -9.10 -0.11 10.60
CA VAL A 185 -8.74 0.12 12.01
C VAL A 185 -8.46 -1.19 12.72
N ASP A 186 -9.27 -2.23 12.48
CA ASP A 186 -9.09 -3.55 13.04
C ASP A 186 -7.77 -4.17 12.55
N ALA A 187 -7.47 -4.09 11.25
CA ALA A 187 -6.20 -4.53 10.69
C ALA A 187 -5.02 -3.78 11.31
N PHE A 188 -5.11 -2.44 11.36
CA PHE A 188 -4.06 -1.57 11.89
C PHE A 188 -3.72 -1.90 13.34
N THR A 189 -4.74 -2.06 14.19
CA THR A 189 -4.57 -2.31 15.62
C THR A 189 -4.25 -3.76 15.95
N THR A 190 -4.85 -4.73 15.25
CA THR A 190 -4.63 -6.16 15.49
C THR A 190 -3.21 -6.59 15.10
N LEU A 191 -2.69 -6.05 14.00
CA LEU A 191 -1.38 -6.43 13.46
C LEU A 191 -0.24 -5.52 13.91
N ASP A 192 -0.50 -4.55 14.79
CA ASP A 192 0.45 -3.51 15.17
C ASP A 192 1.09 -2.81 13.96
N ALA A 193 0.24 -2.43 13.00
CA ALA A 193 0.67 -1.62 11.89
C ALA A 193 1.13 -0.24 12.39
N SER A 194 2.15 0.31 11.75
CA SER A 194 2.60 1.69 11.94
C SER A 194 2.08 2.63 10.84
N LEU A 195 1.78 2.07 9.66
CA LEU A 195 1.12 2.74 8.54
C LEU A 195 0.22 1.75 7.79
N VAL A 196 -0.99 2.19 7.45
CA VAL A 196 -1.79 1.62 6.36
C VAL A 196 -2.15 2.78 5.43
N GLU A 197 -1.75 2.72 4.17
CA GLU A 197 -2.05 3.73 3.17
C GLU A 197 -2.73 3.08 1.96
N ILE A 198 -3.89 3.61 1.59
CA ILE A 198 -4.67 3.22 0.42
C ILE A 198 -4.63 4.38 -0.57
N ASN A 199 -3.84 4.24 -1.63
CA ASN A 199 -3.64 5.31 -2.61
C ASN A 199 -3.43 4.76 -4.03
N PRO A 200 -4.49 4.67 -4.85
CA PRO A 200 -5.82 5.24 -4.61
C PRO A 200 -6.77 4.29 -3.86
N LEU A 201 -7.63 4.89 -3.03
CA LEU A 201 -8.95 4.36 -2.67
C LEU A 201 -9.90 4.71 -3.82
N VAL A 202 -10.44 3.72 -4.52
CA VAL A 202 -11.30 3.94 -5.68
C VAL A 202 -12.76 3.89 -5.29
N VAL A 203 -13.54 4.81 -5.85
CA VAL A 203 -14.98 4.67 -6.04
C VAL A 203 -15.20 4.15 -7.45
N THR A 204 -15.76 2.94 -7.57
CA THR A 204 -16.01 2.35 -8.90
C THR A 204 -17.13 3.10 -9.64
N GLY A 205 -17.28 2.86 -10.95
CA GLY A 205 -18.45 3.33 -11.71
C GLY A 205 -19.79 2.85 -11.13
N SER A 206 -19.81 1.73 -10.39
CA SER A 206 -20.99 1.24 -9.63
C SER A 206 -21.18 1.90 -8.26
N GLY A 207 -20.23 2.72 -7.82
CA GLY A 207 -20.25 3.42 -6.54
C GLY A 207 -19.69 2.62 -5.36
N ASP A 208 -18.94 1.54 -5.62
CA ASP A 208 -18.33 0.69 -4.60
C ASP A 208 -16.94 1.18 -4.21
N LEU A 209 -16.57 1.01 -2.94
CA LEU A 209 -15.24 1.35 -2.44
C LEU A 209 -14.27 0.17 -2.61
N LEU A 210 -13.12 0.42 -3.22
CA LEU A 210 -12.05 -0.57 -3.39
C LEU A 210 -10.68 0.01 -3.03
N ALA A 211 -9.88 -0.72 -2.26
CA ALA A 211 -8.46 -0.42 -2.07
C ALA A 211 -7.67 -0.87 -3.31
N LEU A 212 -7.50 0.02 -4.29
CA LEU A 212 -6.85 -0.29 -5.57
C LEU A 212 -5.32 -0.42 -5.43
N ASP A 213 -4.72 0.31 -4.51
CA ASP A 213 -3.32 0.10 -4.11
C ASP A 213 -3.23 0.23 -2.59
N ALA A 214 -2.33 -0.54 -1.98
CA ALA A 214 -2.16 -0.58 -0.54
C ALA A 214 -0.67 -0.66 -0.19
N LYS A 215 -0.25 0.22 0.72
CA LYS A 215 1.06 0.21 1.36
C LYS A 215 0.85 0.00 2.85
N MET A 216 1.60 -0.94 3.42
CA MET A 216 1.46 -1.30 4.81
C MET A 216 2.83 -1.50 5.46
N SER A 217 2.99 -0.96 6.66
CA SER A 217 4.17 -1.17 7.48
C SER A 217 3.79 -1.39 8.94
N PHE A 218 4.70 -2.03 9.67
CA PHE A 218 4.49 -2.52 11.03
C PHE A 218 5.50 -1.93 12.00
N ASP A 219 5.12 -1.86 13.29
CA ASP A 219 6.05 -1.55 14.37
C ASP A 219 6.99 -2.74 14.60
N ASP A 220 8.29 -2.51 14.37
CA ASP A 220 9.32 -3.54 14.54
C ASP A 220 9.36 -4.09 15.98
N ASN A 221 8.98 -3.27 16.97
CA ASN A 221 8.96 -3.69 18.37
C ASN A 221 7.81 -4.65 18.70
N ALA A 222 6.80 -4.77 17.83
CA ALA A 222 5.67 -5.66 18.01
C ALA A 222 5.82 -6.99 17.26
N LEU A 223 6.81 -7.12 16.38
CA LEU A 223 6.94 -8.30 15.51
C LEU A 223 7.16 -9.62 16.27
N TYR A 224 7.67 -9.58 17.51
CA TYR A 224 7.82 -10.77 18.35
C TYR A 224 6.51 -11.52 18.63
N ARG A 225 5.35 -10.85 18.51
CA ARG A 225 4.02 -11.44 18.71
C ARG A 225 3.24 -11.69 17.42
N HIS A 226 3.84 -11.41 16.26
CA HIS A 226 3.21 -11.55 14.93
C HIS A 226 4.08 -12.40 14.01
N ALA A 227 4.10 -13.71 14.26
CA ALA A 227 4.87 -14.65 13.46
C ALA A 227 4.40 -14.70 11.99
N ASP A 228 3.09 -14.60 11.78
CA ASP A 228 2.44 -14.50 10.48
C ASP A 228 2.87 -13.27 9.68
N VAL A 229 3.00 -12.11 10.33
CA VAL A 229 3.51 -10.88 9.70
C VAL A 229 5.00 -11.03 9.39
N MET A 230 5.79 -11.63 10.29
CA MET A 230 7.21 -11.87 10.08
C MET A 230 7.51 -12.78 8.88
N GLU A 231 6.64 -13.74 8.57
CA GLU A 231 6.75 -14.60 7.38
C GLU A 231 6.64 -13.81 6.07
N LEU A 232 6.06 -12.59 6.10
CA LEU A 232 5.90 -11.73 4.93
C LEU A 232 7.16 -10.91 4.61
N ARG A 233 8.14 -10.85 5.52
CA ARG A 233 9.35 -10.03 5.37
C ARG A 233 10.14 -10.43 4.12
N ASP A 234 10.44 -9.44 3.28
CA ASP A 234 11.30 -9.63 2.12
C ASP A 234 12.68 -8.97 2.32
N LEU A 235 13.66 -9.78 2.72
CA LEU A 235 15.04 -9.32 2.93
C LEU A 235 15.70 -8.79 1.66
N ALA A 236 15.19 -9.12 0.46
CA ALA A 236 15.72 -8.58 -0.79
C ALA A 236 15.42 -7.08 -0.97
N GLU A 237 14.42 -6.56 -0.26
CA GLU A 237 14.03 -5.15 -0.29
C GLU A 237 14.80 -4.30 0.73
N GLU A 238 15.59 -4.91 1.61
CA GLU A 238 16.38 -4.25 2.65
C GLU A 238 17.86 -4.11 2.21
N ASP A 239 18.62 -3.21 2.83
CA ASP A 239 20.06 -3.13 2.58
C ASP A 239 20.76 -4.32 3.28
N PRO A 240 21.59 -5.12 2.59
CA PRO A 240 22.26 -6.28 3.19
C PRO A 240 23.10 -5.97 4.43
N ALA A 241 23.63 -4.75 4.55
CA ALA A 241 24.38 -4.32 5.73
C ALA A 241 23.46 -4.05 6.92
N GLU A 242 22.26 -3.50 6.70
CA GLU A 242 21.24 -3.31 7.72
C GLU A 242 20.69 -4.65 8.21
N VAL A 243 20.40 -5.57 7.29
CA VAL A 243 19.98 -6.94 7.62
C VAL A 243 21.04 -7.61 8.49
N ARG A 244 22.30 -7.59 8.07
CA ARG A 244 23.40 -8.19 8.84
C ARG A 244 23.57 -7.53 10.20
N ALA A 245 23.41 -6.22 10.32
CA ALA A 245 23.48 -5.53 11.61
C ALA A 245 22.38 -5.99 12.57
N SER A 246 21.16 -6.20 12.05
CA SER A 246 20.03 -6.67 12.86
C SER A 246 20.24 -8.06 13.46
N GLU A 247 21.03 -8.94 12.83
CA GLU A 247 21.41 -10.25 13.38
C GLU A 247 22.25 -10.16 14.67
N PHE A 248 22.83 -8.99 14.94
CA PHE A 248 23.64 -8.72 16.14
C PHE A 248 23.01 -7.65 17.03
N ASP A 249 21.70 -7.38 16.89
CA ASP A 249 20.97 -6.34 17.62
C ASP A 249 21.58 -4.92 17.43
N LEU A 250 22.16 -4.66 16.25
CA LEU A 250 22.74 -3.37 15.90
C LEU A 250 21.81 -2.58 14.98
N ASN A 251 21.62 -1.29 15.30
CA ASN A 251 21.00 -0.33 14.39
C ASN A 251 22.07 0.24 13.45
N TYR A 252 22.05 -0.19 12.20
CA TYR A 252 22.91 0.35 11.14
C TYR A 252 22.06 1.12 10.13
N ILE A 253 22.54 2.29 9.70
CA ILE A 253 21.93 3.07 8.64
C ILE A 253 23.05 3.48 7.69
N LYS A 254 22.90 3.14 6.42
CA LYS A 254 23.88 3.51 5.40
C LYS A 254 23.68 4.95 4.94
N LEU A 255 24.74 5.74 4.97
CA LEU A 255 24.78 7.11 4.46
C LEU A 255 25.83 7.23 3.35
N ASP A 256 25.67 8.21 2.48
CA ASP A 256 26.71 8.58 1.51
C ASP A 256 27.77 9.46 2.18
N GLY A 257 28.99 8.95 2.30
CA GLY A 257 30.06 9.62 3.02
C GLY A 257 31.31 8.76 3.18
N ASN A 258 32.33 9.32 3.84
CA ASN A 258 33.65 8.70 4.03
C ASN A 258 34.08 8.62 5.51
N ILE A 259 33.21 8.99 6.45
CA ILE A 259 33.46 8.91 7.90
C ILE A 259 32.38 8.01 8.51
N GLY A 260 32.81 6.90 9.13
CA GLY A 260 31.94 6.02 9.90
C GLY A 260 31.78 6.51 11.34
N CYS A 261 30.56 6.45 11.87
CA CYS A 261 30.23 6.79 13.25
C CYS A 261 29.74 5.54 13.98
N MET A 262 30.21 5.31 15.20
CA MET A 262 29.73 4.27 16.11
C MET A 262 29.46 4.90 17.47
N VAL A 263 28.24 4.74 17.96
CA VAL A 263 27.75 5.35 19.21
C VAL A 263 26.99 4.28 19.99
N ASN A 264 27.05 4.34 21.32
CA ASN A 264 26.34 3.46 22.25
C ASN A 264 25.20 4.19 22.96
#